data_AF-A0A957VRK5-F1
#
_entry.id   AF-A0A957VRK5-F1
#
_cell.length_a   1.000
_cell.length_b   1.000
_cell.length_c   1.000
_cell.angle_alpha   90.00
_cell.angle_beta   90.00
_cell.angle_gamma   90.00
#
_symmetry.space_group_name_H-M   'P 1'
#
loop_
_entity.id
_entity.type
_entity.pdbx_description
1 polymer ?
#
loop_
_entity_poly.entity_id
_entity_poly.type
_entity_poly.pdbx_seq_one_letter_code
_entity_poly.pdbx_strand_id
1 'polypeptide(L)' 'MTIIHPCIGRKPGQPYIGTWQMEPLPAAVIAGLTPDDVEVRFYDDRMETIPFDEPTDLVAISVETYTAKRA' A
#
# COMPACT_ATOMS: atom_id res chain seq x y z
N MET A 1 12.79 2.93 -0.51
CA MET A 1 11.85 1.80 -0.31
C MET A 1 10.43 2.31 -0.52
N THR A 2 9.61 1.52 -1.21
CA THR A 2 8.20 1.81 -1.43
C THR A 2 7.32 0.84 -0.63
N ILE A 3 6.42 1.37 0.20
CA ILE A 3 5.46 0.58 0.98
C ILE A 3 4.10 0.69 0.32
N ILE A 4 3.46 -0.44 0.04
CA ILE A 4 2.14 -0.52 -0.59
C ILE A 4 1.16 -1.18 0.39
N HIS A 5 0.05 -0.50 0.63
CA HIS A 5 -1.12 -1.10 1.27
C HIS A 5 -2.16 -1.47 0.18
N PRO A 6 -2.28 -2.75 -0.18
CA PRO A 6 -3.14 -3.17 -1.28
C PRO A 6 -4.62 -3.09 -0.91
N CYS A 7 -5.48 -2.79 -1.89
CA CYS A 7 -6.92 -2.93 -1.73
C CYS A 7 -7.36 -4.38 -1.96
N ILE A 8 -8.59 -4.73 -1.58
CA ILE A 8 -9.18 -6.07 -1.86
C ILE A 8 -9.52 -6.24 -3.36
N GLY A 9 -9.40 -5.16 -4.13
CA GLY A 9 -9.79 -5.07 -5.53
C GLY A 9 -10.94 -4.08 -5.73
N ARG A 10 -11.04 -3.53 -6.94
CA ARG A 10 -12.09 -2.58 -7.33
C ARG A 10 -13.06 -3.25 -8.29
N LYS A 11 -14.36 -3.01 -8.09
CA LYS A 11 -15.39 -3.41 -9.06
C LYS A 11 -15.48 -2.33 -10.16
N PRO A 12 -15.44 -2.70 -11.45
CA PRO A 12 -15.56 -1.73 -12.53
C PRO A 12 -16.82 -0.86 -12.39
N GLY A 13 -16.66 0.46 -12.49
CA GLY A 13 -17.75 1.43 -12.43
C GLY A 13 -18.36 1.66 -11.04
N GLN A 14 -17.79 1.10 -9.96
CA GLN A 14 -18.28 1.32 -8.60
C GLN A 14 -17.25 2.03 -7.72
N PRO A 15 -17.69 2.90 -6.79
CA PRO A 15 -16.79 3.50 -5.81
C PRO A 15 -16.21 2.43 -4.89
N TYR A 16 -15.01 2.67 -4.37
CA TYR A 16 -14.41 1.80 -3.37
C TYR A 16 -15.17 1.88 -2.04
N ILE A 17 -15.13 0.80 -1.26
CA ILE A 17 -15.85 0.71 0.01
C ILE A 17 -15.11 1.56 1.06
N GLY A 18 -15.70 2.70 1.42
CA GLY A 18 -15.11 3.63 2.39
C GLY A 18 -15.05 3.12 3.82
N THR A 19 -15.99 2.26 4.23
CA THR A 19 -16.04 1.72 5.62
C THR A 19 -14.84 0.81 5.96
N TRP A 20 -14.03 0.43 4.97
CA TRP A 20 -12.88 -0.45 5.12
C TRP A 20 -11.55 0.32 4.95
N GLN A 21 -11.57 1.65 5.09
CA GLN A 21 -10.41 2.54 5.00
C GLN A 21 -9.83 2.86 6.39
N MET A 22 -9.40 1.82 7.12
CA MET A 22 -8.67 2.01 8.38
C MET A 22 -7.22 2.41 8.10
N GLU A 23 -6.63 3.23 8.97
CA GLU A 23 -5.24 3.65 8.87
C GLU A 23 -4.30 2.41 8.85
N PRO A 24 -3.38 2.33 7.89
CA PRO A 24 -2.51 1.17 7.74
C PRO A 24 -1.32 1.24 8.70
N LEU A 25 -1.59 1.01 9.99
CA LEU A 25 -0.58 1.05 11.06
C LEU A 25 0.67 0.17 10.79
N PRO A 26 0.57 -1.04 10.20
CA PRO A 26 1.75 -1.83 9.87
C PRO A 26 2.72 -1.10 8.93
N ALA A 27 2.21 -0.29 7.98
CA ALA A 27 3.06 0.51 7.09
C ALA A 27 3.82 1.59 7.86
N ALA A 28 3.14 2.27 8.79
CA ALA A 28 3.77 3.28 9.67
C ALA A 28 4.84 2.66 10.58
N VAL A 29 4.61 1.45 11.11
CA VAL A 29 5.60 0.73 11.92
C VAL A 29 6.84 0.40 11.09
N ILE A 30 6.69 -0.11 9.87
CA ILE A 30 7.82 -0.38 8.98
C ILE A 30 8.57 0.93 8.66
N ALA A 31 7.86 2.00 8.33
CA ALA A 31 8.48 3.31 8.08
C ALA A 31 9.27 3.81 9.31
N GLY A 32 8.72 3.72 10.53
CA GLY A 32 9.40 4.16 11.75
C GLY A 32 10.57 3.27 12.20
N LEU A 33 10.62 2.01 11.76
CA LEU A 33 11.76 1.10 12.00
C LEU A 33 12.80 1.15 10.87
N THR A 34 12.51 1.86 9.78
CA THR A 34 13.42 2.00 8.65
C THR A 34 14.52 3.00 9.02
N PRO A 35 15.81 2.71 8.73
CA PRO A 35 16.90 3.66 8.95
C PRO A 35 16.67 5.01 8.25
N ASP A 36 17.12 6.10 8.88
CA ASP A 36 16.88 7.48 8.40
C ASP A 36 17.52 7.78 7.03
N ASP A 37 18.52 7.00 6.62
CA ASP A 37 19.20 7.12 5.31
C ASP A 37 18.44 6.45 4.17
N VAL A 38 17.34 5.74 4.46
CA VAL A 38 16.48 5.11 3.45
C VAL A 38 15.26 5.99 3.20
N GLU A 39 15.13 6.50 1.99
CA GLU A 39 13.91 7.21 1.58
C GLU A 39 12.70 6.26 1.58
N VAL A 40 11.62 6.65 2.26
CA VAL A 40 10.37 5.87 2.33
C VAL A 40 9.25 6.59 1.58
N ARG A 41 8.61 5.88 0.64
CA ARG A 41 7.37 6.29 -0.02
C ARG A 41 6.25 5.34 0.38
N PHE A 42 5.05 5.86 0.56
CA PHE A 42 3.87 5.08 0.94
C PHE A 42 2.73 5.33 -0.04
N TYR A 43 2.12 4.24 -0.53
CA TYR A 43 0.94 4.29 -1.38
C TYR A 43 -0.18 3.42 -0.81
N ASP A 44 -1.35 4.01 -0.67
CA ASP A 44 -2.57 3.30 -0.31
C ASP A 44 -3.42 3.06 -1.57
N ASP A 45 -3.47 1.82 -2.04
CA ASP A 45 -4.22 1.40 -3.24
C ASP A 45 -5.74 1.58 -3.07
N ARG A 46 -6.22 1.89 -1.86
CA ARG A 46 -7.61 2.27 -1.58
C ARG A 46 -7.89 3.75 -1.88
N MET A 47 -6.87 4.60 -1.85
CA MET A 47 -6.97 6.07 -1.90
C MET A 47 -6.42 6.64 -3.21
N GLU A 48 -5.34 6.05 -3.73
CA GLU A 48 -4.61 6.56 -4.89
C GLU A 48 -4.23 5.44 -5.87
N THR A 49 -3.58 5.81 -6.97
CA THR A 49 -3.07 4.86 -7.97
C THR A 49 -1.60 4.59 -7.70
N ILE A 50 -1.20 3.31 -7.74
CA ILE A 50 0.20 2.92 -7.58
C ILE A 50 0.99 3.28 -8.85
N PRO A 51 2.11 4.03 -8.74
CA PRO A 51 2.98 4.34 -9.88
C PRO A 51 3.92 3.16 -10.17
N PHE A 52 3.45 2.17 -10.95
CA PHE A 52 4.21 0.93 -11.22
C PHE A 52 5.53 1.12 -11.97
N ASP A 53 5.68 2.22 -12.71
CA ASP A 53 6.87 2.52 -13.50
C ASP A 53 7.93 3.32 -12.71
N GLU A 54 7.63 3.71 -11.46
CA GLU A 54 8.57 4.46 -10.65
C GLU A 54 9.71 3.56 -10.13
N PRO A 55 10.99 3.95 -10.32
CA PRO A 55 12.11 3.14 -9.86
C PRO A 55 12.17 3.09 -8.33
N THR A 56 12.34 1.89 -7.78
CA THR A 56 12.52 1.66 -6.34
C THR A 56 13.35 0.39 -6.12
N ASP A 57 14.29 0.42 -5.18
CA ASP A 57 15.19 -0.71 -4.90
C ASP A 57 14.52 -1.82 -4.09
N LEU A 58 13.48 -1.48 -3.34
CA LEU A 58 12.72 -2.40 -2.50
C LEU A 58 11.24 -1.99 -2.45
N VAL A 59 10.36 -3.00 -2.55
CA VAL A 59 8.91 -2.84 -2.37
C VAL A 59 8.45 -3.73 -1.21
N ALA A 60 7.77 -3.14 -0.23
CA ALA A 60 7.14 -3.84 0.87
C ALA A 60 5.62 -3.82 0.68
N ILE A 61 5.00 -4.99 0.57
CA ILE A 61 3.55 -5.13 0.39
C ILE A 61 2.99 -5.91 1.58
N SER A 62 2.06 -5.29 2.32
CA SER A 62 1.36 -5.97 3.40
C SER A 62 0.22 -6.81 2.82
N VAL A 63 0.33 -8.13 2.88
CA VAL A 63 -0.64 -9.05 2.28
C VAL A 63 -1.50 -9.71 3.34
N GLU A 64 -2.80 -9.57 3.17
CA GLU A 64 -3.85 -10.26 3.92
C GLU A 64 -4.61 -11.21 2.99
N THR A 65 -5.40 -12.13 3.53
CA THR A 65 -6.11 -13.15 2.73
C THR A 65 -6.96 -12.55 1.61
N TYR A 66 -7.64 -11.43 1.85
CA TYR A 66 -8.50 -10.79 0.84
C TYR A 66 -7.75 -9.86 -0.11
N THR A 67 -6.53 -9.44 0.21
CA THR A 67 -5.72 -8.57 -0.66
C THR A 67 -4.71 -9.35 -1.50
N ALA A 68 -4.49 -10.64 -1.19
CA ALA A 68 -3.49 -11.51 -1.81
C ALA A 68 -3.54 -11.62 -3.35
N LYS A 69 -4.71 -11.49 -3.97
CA LYS A 69 -4.80 -11.51 -5.45
C LYS A 69 -4.38 -10.18 -6.09
N ARG A 70 -4.54 -9.08 -5.36
CA ARG A 70 -4.26 -7.71 -5.85
C ARG A 70 -2.81 -7.31 -5.58
N ALA A 71 -2.27 -7.75 -4.44
CA ALA A 71 -0.85 -7.65 -4.09
C ALA A 71 0.03 -8.40 -5.09
#